data_AF-A0A521UCX4-F1
#
_entry.id   AF-A0A521UCX4-F1
#
_cell.length_a   1.000
_cell.length_b   1.000
_cell.length_c   1.000
_cell.angle_alpha   90.00
_cell.angle_beta   90.00
_cell.angle_gamma   90.00
#
_symmetry.space_group_name_H-M   'P 1'
#
loop_
_entity.id
_entity.type
_entity.pdbx_description
1 polymer ?
#
loop_
_entity_poly.entity_id
_entity_poly.type
_entity_poly.pdbx_seq_one_letter_code
_entity_poly.pdbx_strand_id
1 'polypeptide(L)'
;MSDLEQHMDKVRQHLTEKYAARERALQSSRETIRHSSNSIRAVHRGEFDRAESLIAQAGTCLAEARKVLIDHPDIFYAGFFQDAEKEYVEANATYCVISDRPIPGQEELGASDQAYLHGLGETVGELRRHLLDIIRRGERTRCEELLSTMEEIYGFLTTMDFPDGMTGGLRRTTDVARGILEKTRGDLTMALQQRDLEARLEAFEQRLSQRK
;
A
#
# COMPACT_ATOMS: atom_id res chain seq x y z
N MET A 1 -38.88 -27.33 28.60
CA MET A 1 -38.38 -26.01 28.18
C MET A 1 -39.50 -25.29 27.47
N SER A 2 -39.74 -24.02 27.79
CA SER A 2 -40.72 -23.21 27.04
C SER A 2 -40.20 -22.92 25.63
N ASP A 3 -41.11 -22.64 24.68
CA ASP A 3 -40.73 -22.26 23.31
C ASP A 3 -39.81 -21.01 23.30
N LEU A 4 -40.00 -20.10 24.26
CA LEU A 4 -39.14 -18.94 24.45
C LEU A 4 -37.72 -19.32 24.85
N GLU A 5 -37.54 -20.27 25.77
CA GLU A 5 -36.21 -20.75 26.18
C GLU A 5 -35.46 -21.37 24.99
N GLN A 6 -36.15 -22.16 24.17
CA GLN A 6 -35.54 -22.75 22.96
C GLN A 6 -35.14 -21.68 21.93
N HIS A 7 -35.95 -20.64 21.74
CA HIS A 7 -35.60 -19.52 20.87
C HIS A 7 -34.40 -18.73 21.42
N MET A 8 -34.37 -18.46 22.73
CA MET A 8 -33.26 -17.75 23.37
C MET A 8 -31.95 -18.54 23.29
N ASP A 9 -32.00 -19.86 23.46
CA ASP A 9 -30.80 -20.70 23.36
C ASP A 9 -30.24 -20.72 21.94
N LYS A 10 -31.09 -20.79 20.90
CA LYS A 10 -30.67 -20.66 19.50
C LYS A 10 -30.01 -19.32 19.21
N VAL A 11 -30.59 -18.21 19.70
CA VAL A 11 -30.01 -16.88 19.55
C VAL A 11 -28.65 -16.78 20.26
N ARG A 12 -28.55 -17.31 21.49
CA ARG A 12 -27.29 -17.32 22.25
C ARG A 12 -26.21 -18.07 21.50
N GLN A 13 -26.51 -19.27 20.99
CA GLN A 13 -25.57 -20.08 20.23
C GLN A 13 -25.06 -19.32 18.99
N HIS A 14 -25.98 -18.74 18.20
CA HIS A 14 -25.60 -17.96 17.01
C HIS A 14 -24.70 -16.77 17.34
N LEU A 15 -25.00 -16.01 18.40
CA LEU A 15 -24.18 -14.88 18.83
C LEU A 15 -22.81 -15.32 19.38
N THR A 16 -22.73 -16.46 20.07
CA THR A 16 -21.47 -17.02 20.55
C THR A 16 -20.56 -17.43 19.38
N GLU A 17 -21.10 -18.11 18.37
CA GLU A 17 -20.37 -18.52 17.16
C GLU A 17 -19.83 -17.29 16.41
N LYS A 18 -20.69 -16.29 16.22
CA LYS A 18 -20.35 -15.02 15.56
C LYS A 18 -19.29 -14.24 16.32
N TYR A 19 -19.39 -14.17 17.64
CA TYR A 19 -18.38 -13.52 18.48
C TYR A 19 -17.02 -14.22 18.35
N ALA A 20 -17.00 -15.56 18.39
CA ALA A 20 -15.77 -16.34 18.21
C ALA A 20 -15.17 -16.17 16.81
N ALA A 21 -15.99 -16.01 15.76
CA ALA A 21 -15.53 -15.68 14.42
C ALA A 21 -14.89 -14.29 14.37
N ARG A 22 -15.56 -13.27 14.95
CA ARG A 22 -15.05 -11.91 15.05
C ARG A 22 -13.68 -11.85 15.73
N GLU A 23 -13.51 -12.48 16.88
CA GLU A 23 -12.24 -12.41 17.62
C GLU A 23 -11.08 -13.05 16.84
N ARG A 24 -11.32 -14.22 16.22
CA ARG A 24 -10.31 -14.88 15.38
C ARG A 24 -9.92 -14.05 14.17
N ALA A 25 -10.91 -13.45 13.50
CA ALA A 25 -10.65 -12.61 12.34
C ALA A 25 -9.92 -11.32 12.74
N LEU A 26 -10.31 -10.69 13.85
CA LEU A 26 -9.66 -9.49 14.36
C LEU A 26 -8.18 -9.75 14.70
N GLN A 27 -7.88 -10.88 15.33
CA GLN A 27 -6.50 -11.30 15.58
C GLN A 27 -5.72 -11.47 14.28
N SER A 28 -6.29 -12.19 13.31
CA SER A 28 -5.66 -12.47 12.02
C SER A 28 -5.42 -11.18 11.22
N SER A 29 -6.39 -10.26 11.19
CA SER A 29 -6.25 -8.93 10.58
C SER A 29 -5.13 -8.10 11.21
N ARG A 30 -4.96 -8.14 12.53
CA ARG A 30 -3.82 -7.46 13.21
C ARG A 30 -2.48 -8.04 12.80
N GLU A 31 -2.41 -9.37 12.66
CA GLU A 31 -1.20 -10.03 12.18
C GLU A 31 -0.90 -9.67 10.72
N THR A 32 -1.91 -9.62 9.84
CA THR A 32 -1.77 -9.11 8.46
C THR A 32 -1.14 -7.72 8.46
N ILE A 33 -1.72 -6.76 9.19
CA ILE A 33 -1.20 -5.39 9.28
C ILE A 33 0.25 -5.38 9.80
N ARG A 34 0.54 -6.15 10.86
CA ARG A 34 1.90 -6.25 11.42
C ARG A 34 2.90 -6.77 10.40
N HIS A 35 2.54 -7.82 9.65
CA HIS A 35 3.38 -8.39 8.62
C HIS A 35 3.58 -7.42 7.44
N SER A 36 2.52 -6.75 6.98
CA SER A 36 2.57 -5.71 5.95
C SER A 36 3.48 -4.54 6.33
N SER A 37 3.30 -3.97 7.54
CA SER A 37 4.18 -2.89 8.01
C SER A 37 5.65 -3.33 8.10
N ASN A 38 5.90 -4.59 8.50
CA ASN A 38 7.25 -5.12 8.60
C ASN A 38 7.88 -5.39 7.23
N SER A 39 7.09 -5.83 6.24
CA SER A 39 7.60 -6.04 4.88
C SER A 39 7.98 -4.72 4.23
N ILE A 40 7.16 -3.67 4.36
CA ILE A 40 7.49 -2.32 3.87
C ILE A 40 8.81 -1.84 4.47
N ARG A 41 9.00 -2.01 5.79
CA ARG A 41 10.28 -1.67 6.44
C ARG A 41 11.46 -2.48 5.90
N ALA A 42 11.26 -3.77 5.59
CA ALA A 42 12.29 -4.63 5.00
C ALA A 42 12.63 -4.18 3.56
N VAL A 43 11.63 -3.82 2.75
CA VAL A 43 11.80 -3.28 1.39
C VAL A 43 12.70 -2.04 1.42
N HIS A 44 12.43 -1.07 2.30
CA HIS A 44 13.26 0.13 2.42
C HIS A 44 14.68 -0.13 2.91
N ARG A 45 14.92 -1.27 3.59
CA ARG A 45 16.27 -1.72 3.97
C ARG A 45 16.95 -2.57 2.88
N GLY A 46 16.30 -2.82 1.75
CA GLY A 46 16.79 -3.70 0.70
C GLY A 46 16.73 -5.19 1.05
N GLU A 47 16.02 -5.57 2.10
CA GLU A 47 15.86 -6.95 2.57
C GLU A 47 14.71 -7.66 1.82
N PHE A 48 14.83 -7.79 0.49
CA PHE A 48 13.73 -8.24 -0.38
C PHE A 48 13.23 -9.66 -0.08
N ASP A 49 14.12 -10.62 0.17
CA ASP A 49 13.72 -11.99 0.53
C ASP A 49 12.91 -12.01 1.83
N ARG A 50 13.29 -11.15 2.79
CA ARG A 50 12.57 -11.01 4.06
C ARG A 50 11.21 -10.35 3.84
N ALA A 51 11.14 -9.34 2.98
CA ALA A 51 9.89 -8.68 2.61
C ALA A 51 8.92 -9.66 1.95
N GLU A 52 9.38 -10.46 0.98
CA GLU A 52 8.57 -11.48 0.29
C GLU A 52 8.01 -12.51 1.27
N SER A 53 8.86 -13.01 2.19
CA SER A 53 8.42 -13.92 3.25
C SER A 53 7.35 -13.30 4.18
N LEU A 54 7.51 -12.04 4.55
CA LEU A 54 6.54 -11.32 5.38
C LEU A 54 5.22 -11.07 4.63
N ILE A 55 5.26 -10.76 3.35
CA ILE A 55 4.09 -10.60 2.48
C ILE A 55 3.32 -11.93 2.38
N ALA A 56 4.01 -13.05 2.18
CA ALA A 56 3.37 -14.37 2.16
C ALA A 56 2.67 -14.70 3.49
N GLN A 57 3.27 -14.32 4.61
CA GLN A 57 2.65 -14.46 5.94
C GLN A 57 1.40 -13.57 6.08
N ALA A 58 1.47 -12.32 5.64
CA ALA A 58 0.33 -11.40 5.65
C ALA A 58 -0.84 -11.94 4.84
N GLY A 59 -0.58 -12.46 3.64
CA GLY A 59 -1.59 -13.06 2.76
C GLY A 59 -2.24 -14.30 3.38
N THR A 60 -1.46 -15.14 4.07
CA THR A 60 -1.98 -16.30 4.82
C THR A 60 -2.96 -15.86 5.92
N CYS A 61 -2.56 -14.91 6.76
CA CYS A 61 -3.43 -14.37 7.82
C CYS A 61 -4.68 -13.69 7.25
N LEU A 62 -4.57 -13.00 6.11
CA LEU A 62 -5.70 -12.34 5.47
C LEU A 62 -6.72 -13.36 4.94
N ALA A 63 -6.24 -14.43 4.31
CA ALA A 63 -7.08 -15.52 3.84
C ALA A 63 -7.79 -16.26 5.00
N GLU A 64 -7.11 -16.45 6.13
CA GLU A 64 -7.71 -17.02 7.34
C GLU A 64 -8.82 -16.12 7.90
N ALA A 65 -8.59 -14.81 8.00
CA ALA A 65 -9.59 -13.85 8.44
C ALA A 65 -10.83 -13.88 7.50
N ARG A 66 -10.61 -13.85 6.18
CA ARG A 66 -11.68 -13.93 5.17
C ARG A 66 -12.53 -15.18 5.34
N LYS A 67 -11.89 -16.35 5.47
CA LYS A 67 -12.57 -17.63 5.60
C LYS A 67 -13.47 -17.68 6.83
N VAL A 68 -13.03 -17.10 7.95
CA VAL A 68 -13.81 -17.06 9.20
C VAL A 68 -15.00 -16.10 9.10
N LEU A 69 -14.92 -15.06 8.28
CA LEU A 69 -15.93 -14.02 8.17
C LEU A 69 -16.97 -14.24 7.06
N ILE A 70 -16.76 -15.20 6.15
CA ILE A 70 -17.63 -15.40 4.97
C ILE A 70 -19.11 -15.64 5.33
N ASP A 71 -19.35 -16.32 6.44
CA ASP A 71 -20.69 -16.62 6.95
C ASP A 71 -21.24 -15.54 7.90
N HIS A 72 -20.49 -14.44 8.09
CA HIS A 72 -20.83 -13.33 9.00
C HIS A 72 -20.66 -11.96 8.32
N PRO A 73 -21.49 -11.61 7.31
CA PRO A 73 -21.30 -10.39 6.50
C PRO A 73 -21.26 -9.10 7.29
N ASP A 74 -22.06 -8.96 8.35
CA ASP A 74 -22.08 -7.75 9.16
C ASP A 74 -20.79 -7.53 9.98
N ILE A 75 -20.07 -8.61 10.28
CA ILE A 75 -18.73 -8.53 10.86
C ILE A 75 -17.68 -8.36 9.76
N PHE A 76 -17.88 -9.02 8.61
CA PHE A 76 -17.03 -8.88 7.43
C PHE A 76 -16.84 -7.42 7.02
N TYR A 77 -17.93 -6.64 7.06
CA TYR A 77 -17.93 -5.22 6.68
C TYR A 77 -17.81 -4.26 7.88
N ALA A 78 -17.30 -4.73 9.03
CA ALA A 78 -17.09 -3.89 10.21
C ALA A 78 -15.84 -2.99 10.15
N GLY A 79 -15.14 -2.94 9.01
CA GLY A 79 -14.02 -2.04 8.72
C GLY A 79 -12.64 -2.63 8.99
N PHE A 80 -12.45 -3.34 10.11
CA PHE A 80 -11.13 -3.85 10.51
C PHE A 80 -10.51 -4.84 9.52
N PHE A 81 -11.35 -5.58 8.78
CA PHE A 81 -10.89 -6.51 7.77
C PHE A 81 -10.42 -5.74 6.52
N GLN A 82 -11.17 -4.73 6.08
CA GLN A 82 -10.81 -3.87 4.96
C GLN A 82 -9.52 -3.07 5.23
N ASP A 83 -9.30 -2.64 6.47
CA ASP A 83 -8.03 -2.01 6.87
C ASP A 83 -6.85 -2.98 6.65
N ALA A 84 -7.01 -4.26 7.02
CA ALA A 84 -5.98 -5.27 6.81
C ALA A 84 -5.76 -5.60 5.32
N GLU A 85 -6.83 -5.65 4.51
CA GLU A 85 -6.72 -5.79 3.05
C GLU A 85 -5.92 -4.64 2.45
N LYS A 86 -6.24 -3.40 2.83
CA LYS A 86 -5.59 -2.18 2.32
C LYS A 86 -4.09 -2.17 2.61
N GLU A 87 -3.70 -2.45 3.86
CA GLU A 87 -2.30 -2.53 4.28
C GLU A 87 -1.56 -3.68 3.58
N TYR A 88 -2.23 -4.80 3.30
CA TYR A 88 -1.67 -5.89 2.50
C TYR A 88 -1.43 -5.48 1.04
N VAL A 89 -2.35 -4.74 0.43
CA VAL A 89 -2.17 -4.21 -0.92
C VAL A 89 -1.01 -3.22 -0.97
N GLU A 90 -0.94 -2.27 -0.04
CA GLU A 90 0.17 -1.30 0.05
C GLU A 90 1.53 -2.01 0.13
N ALA A 91 1.64 -3.02 1.00
CA ALA A 91 2.86 -3.80 1.14
C ALA A 91 3.27 -4.52 -0.14
N ASN A 92 2.32 -5.14 -0.85
CA ASN A 92 2.58 -5.83 -2.12
C ASN A 92 3.01 -4.85 -3.21
N ALA A 93 2.23 -3.77 -3.41
CA ALA A 93 2.52 -2.79 -4.45
C ALA A 93 3.87 -2.10 -4.20
N THR A 94 4.16 -1.73 -2.95
CA THR A 94 5.47 -1.16 -2.55
C THR A 94 6.61 -2.13 -2.85
N TYR A 95 6.49 -3.40 -2.45
CA TYR A 95 7.49 -4.42 -2.75
C TYR A 95 7.68 -4.59 -4.26
N CYS A 96 6.60 -4.77 -5.01
CA CYS A 96 6.67 -5.03 -6.44
C CYS A 96 7.34 -3.88 -7.18
N VAL A 97 6.87 -2.64 -6.99
CA VAL A 97 7.42 -1.47 -7.68
C VAL A 97 8.90 -1.28 -7.35
N ILE A 98 9.28 -1.35 -6.08
CA ILE A 98 10.67 -1.12 -5.65
C ILE A 98 11.59 -2.24 -6.15
N SER A 99 11.09 -3.48 -6.28
CA SER A 99 11.86 -4.64 -6.77
C SER A 99 11.70 -4.93 -8.27
N ASP A 100 11.17 -3.98 -9.04
CA ASP A 100 10.97 -4.08 -10.50
C ASP A 100 10.11 -5.26 -10.95
N ARG A 101 9.05 -5.51 -10.18
CA ARG A 101 8.02 -6.50 -10.47
C ARG A 101 6.68 -5.81 -10.78
N PRO A 102 5.82 -6.43 -11.61
CA PRO A 102 4.49 -5.91 -11.87
C PRO A 102 3.65 -5.91 -10.59
N ILE A 103 2.75 -4.93 -10.47
CA ILE A 103 1.77 -4.88 -9.38
C ILE A 103 0.69 -5.95 -9.65
N PRO A 104 0.47 -6.90 -8.73
CA PRO A 104 -0.56 -7.92 -8.88
C PRO A 104 -1.96 -7.29 -8.80
N GLY A 105 -2.91 -7.85 -9.54
CA GLY A 105 -4.30 -7.39 -9.54
C GLY A 105 -5.02 -7.68 -8.23
N GLN A 106 -6.15 -7.00 -7.99
CA GLN A 106 -6.95 -7.17 -6.77
C GLN A 106 -7.43 -8.62 -6.53
N GLU A 107 -7.77 -9.33 -7.61
CA GLU A 107 -8.20 -10.73 -7.56
C GLU A 107 -7.05 -11.66 -7.14
N GLU A 108 -5.84 -11.41 -7.66
CA GLU A 108 -4.64 -12.17 -7.30
C GLU A 108 -4.26 -11.97 -5.83
N LEU A 109 -4.44 -10.74 -5.33
CA LEU A 109 -4.24 -10.42 -3.91
C LEU A 109 -5.39 -10.88 -3.01
N GLY A 110 -6.52 -11.29 -3.60
CA GLY A 110 -7.75 -11.58 -2.87
C GLY A 110 -8.15 -10.41 -1.98
N ALA A 111 -8.08 -9.19 -2.49
CA ALA A 111 -8.50 -7.96 -1.81
C ALA A 111 -9.81 -7.44 -2.42
N SER A 112 -10.58 -6.67 -1.65
CA SER A 112 -11.72 -5.93 -2.19
C SER A 112 -11.28 -4.77 -3.08
N ASP A 113 -12.12 -4.40 -4.07
CA ASP A 113 -11.87 -3.26 -4.97
C ASP A 113 -11.52 -1.99 -4.19
N GLN A 114 -12.30 -1.70 -3.14
CA GLN A 114 -12.09 -0.55 -2.28
C GLN A 114 -10.72 -0.59 -1.60
N ALA A 115 -10.39 -1.69 -0.92
CA ALA A 115 -9.10 -1.83 -0.23
C ALA A 115 -7.93 -1.75 -1.21
N TYR A 116 -8.08 -2.29 -2.42
CA TYR A 116 -7.08 -2.22 -3.47
C TYR A 116 -6.81 -0.77 -3.92
N LEU A 117 -7.87 0.00 -4.22
CA LEU A 117 -7.74 1.39 -4.62
C LEU A 117 -7.08 2.25 -3.54
N HIS A 118 -7.49 2.05 -2.28
CA HIS A 118 -6.90 2.78 -1.16
C HIS A 118 -5.43 2.39 -0.91
N GLY A 119 -5.10 1.10 -0.98
CA GLY A 119 -3.73 0.60 -0.80
C GLY A 119 -2.78 1.11 -1.89
N LEU A 120 -3.23 1.19 -3.14
CA LEU A 120 -2.47 1.83 -4.21
C LEU A 120 -2.22 3.32 -3.93
N GLY A 121 -3.22 4.03 -3.43
CA GLY A 121 -3.07 5.44 -3.06
C GLY A 121 -2.06 5.67 -1.93
N GLU A 122 -2.04 4.79 -0.92
CA GLU A 122 -1.06 4.85 0.18
C GLU A 122 0.36 4.47 -0.28
N THR A 123 0.47 3.54 -1.23
CA THR A 123 1.74 3.14 -1.87
C THR A 123 2.51 4.34 -2.43
N VAL A 124 1.82 5.36 -2.97
CA VAL A 124 2.44 6.61 -3.47
C VAL A 124 3.31 7.28 -2.40
N GLY A 125 2.93 7.21 -1.12
CA GLY A 125 3.73 7.69 -0.01
C GLY A 125 5.03 6.92 0.19
N GLU A 126 4.98 5.59 0.13
CA GLU A 126 6.16 4.73 0.26
C GLU A 126 7.08 4.83 -0.95
N LEU A 127 6.55 5.01 -2.17
CA LEU A 127 7.35 5.30 -3.36
C LEU A 127 8.08 6.64 -3.24
N ARG A 128 7.40 7.69 -2.75
CA ARG A 128 8.08 8.97 -2.46
C ARG A 128 9.23 8.77 -1.49
N ARG A 129 9.01 8.02 -0.40
CA ARG A 129 10.05 7.75 0.60
C ARG A 129 11.26 7.08 -0.04
N HIS A 130 11.04 6.04 -0.85
CA HIS A 130 12.11 5.34 -1.53
C HIS A 130 12.85 6.23 -2.54
N LEU A 131 12.10 7.00 -3.33
CA LEU A 131 12.64 7.93 -4.33
C LEU A 131 13.55 8.97 -3.68
N LEU A 132 13.17 9.55 -2.54
CA LEU A 132 14.02 10.52 -1.82
C LEU A 132 15.36 9.89 -1.37
N ASP A 133 15.38 8.61 -1.01
CA ASP A 133 16.62 7.90 -0.68
C ASP A 133 17.49 7.65 -1.92
N ILE A 134 16.88 7.34 -3.07
CA ILE A 134 17.59 7.13 -4.34
C ILE A 134 18.15 8.44 -4.91
N ILE A 135 17.45 9.56 -4.77
CA ILE A 135 17.94 10.88 -5.20
C ILE A 135 19.35 11.14 -4.64
N ARG A 136 19.59 10.75 -3.39
CA ARG A 136 20.89 10.93 -2.72
C ARG A 136 22.01 10.08 -3.32
N ARG A 137 21.69 8.93 -3.90
CA ARG A 137 22.63 8.04 -4.62
C ARG A 137 22.82 8.49 -6.06
N GLY A 138 21.82 9.18 -6.58
CA GLY A 138 21.91 9.85 -7.86
C GLY A 138 21.51 9.03 -9.07
N GLU A 139 20.74 7.98 -8.84
CA GLU A 139 20.25 7.08 -9.87
C GLU A 139 19.04 7.74 -10.55
N ARG A 140 19.31 8.59 -11.56
CA ARG A 140 18.29 9.45 -12.20
C ARG A 140 17.18 8.64 -12.86
N THR A 141 17.55 7.67 -13.69
CA THR A 141 16.62 6.79 -14.40
C THR A 141 15.65 6.11 -13.45
N ARG A 142 16.17 5.58 -12.34
CA ARG A 142 15.35 4.92 -11.33
C ARG A 142 14.36 5.88 -10.65
N CYS A 143 14.76 7.11 -10.39
CA CYS A 143 13.85 8.12 -9.85
C CYS A 143 12.71 8.46 -10.83
N GLU A 144 13.01 8.55 -12.13
CA GLU A 144 12.01 8.83 -13.17
C GLU A 144 11.02 7.67 -13.33
N GLU A 145 11.48 6.41 -13.30
CA GLU A 145 10.61 5.22 -13.32
C GLU A 145 9.62 5.18 -12.15
N LEU A 146 10.13 5.47 -10.94
CA LEU A 146 9.29 5.53 -9.74
C LEU A 146 8.27 6.67 -9.83
N LEU A 147 8.69 7.85 -10.31
CA LEU A 147 7.78 8.97 -10.51
C LEU A 147 6.69 8.64 -11.54
N SER A 148 7.05 8.00 -12.66
CA SER A 148 6.09 7.53 -13.67
C SER A 148 5.06 6.58 -13.06
N THR A 149 5.50 5.63 -12.24
CA THR A 149 4.59 4.70 -11.56
C THR A 149 3.64 5.43 -10.61
N MET A 150 4.12 6.44 -9.88
CA MET A 150 3.26 7.29 -9.04
C MET A 150 2.23 8.08 -9.87
N GLU A 151 2.61 8.57 -11.05
CA GLU A 151 1.72 9.25 -12.00
C GLU A 151 0.66 8.31 -12.56
N GLU A 152 1.01 7.07 -12.89
CA GLU A 152 0.09 6.03 -13.36
C GLU A 152 -0.95 5.67 -12.29
N ILE A 153 -0.51 5.44 -11.05
CA ILE A 153 -1.41 5.18 -9.92
C ILE A 153 -2.39 6.35 -9.76
N TYR A 154 -1.89 7.58 -9.69
CA TYR A 154 -2.74 8.76 -9.56
C TYR A 154 -3.70 8.92 -10.74
N GLY A 155 -3.22 8.70 -11.96
CA GLY A 155 -3.99 8.73 -13.20
C GLY A 155 -5.14 7.74 -13.17
N PHE A 156 -4.91 6.52 -12.69
CA PHE A 156 -5.97 5.52 -12.51
C PHE A 156 -6.98 5.96 -11.43
N LEU A 157 -6.50 6.38 -10.25
CA LEU A 157 -7.37 6.77 -9.14
C LEU A 157 -8.28 7.96 -9.48
N THR A 158 -7.83 8.91 -10.30
CA THR A 158 -8.67 10.05 -10.70
C THR A 158 -9.79 9.68 -11.69
N THR A 159 -9.71 8.52 -12.35
CA THR A 159 -10.78 8.05 -13.25
C THR A 159 -11.92 7.35 -12.52
N MET A 160 -11.77 7.07 -11.22
CA MET A 160 -12.77 6.40 -10.39
C MET A 160 -13.89 7.36 -9.97
N ASP A 161 -14.73 7.78 -10.91
CA ASP A 161 -15.87 8.67 -10.67
C ASP A 161 -17.09 7.89 -10.15
N PHE A 162 -17.00 7.43 -8.90
CA PHE A 162 -18.07 6.75 -8.20
C PHE A 162 -18.43 7.49 -6.89
N PRO A 163 -19.66 7.32 -6.38
CA PRO A 163 -20.06 7.92 -5.10
C PRO A 163 -19.16 7.48 -3.95
N ASP A 164 -18.85 8.38 -3.02
CA ASP A 164 -17.96 8.09 -1.88
C ASP A 164 -18.43 6.92 -1.01
N GLY A 165 -19.74 6.65 -0.95
CA GLY A 165 -20.29 5.50 -0.22
C GLY A 165 -19.95 4.14 -0.85
N MET A 166 -19.61 4.11 -2.14
CA MET A 166 -19.15 2.90 -2.83
C MET A 166 -17.64 2.73 -2.73
N THR A 167 -16.89 3.84 -2.77
CA THR A 167 -15.42 3.83 -2.80
C THR A 167 -14.80 4.02 -1.42
N GLY A 168 -15.59 4.25 -0.37
CA GLY A 168 -15.09 4.48 0.99
C GLY A 168 -14.31 5.78 1.18
N GLY A 169 -14.66 6.82 0.43
CA GLY A 169 -13.98 8.11 0.51
C GLY A 169 -12.65 8.16 -0.24
N LEU A 170 -12.53 7.39 -1.33
CA LEU A 170 -11.34 7.33 -2.19
C LEU A 170 -10.84 8.71 -2.63
N ARG A 171 -11.73 9.68 -2.85
CA ARG A 171 -11.36 11.06 -3.22
C ARG A 171 -10.32 11.66 -2.27
N ARG A 172 -10.44 11.42 -0.96
CA ARG A 172 -9.48 11.91 0.03
C ARG A 172 -8.11 11.26 -0.16
N THR A 173 -8.07 9.96 -0.42
CA THR A 173 -6.83 9.24 -0.70
C THR A 173 -6.18 9.72 -2.00
N THR A 174 -6.97 9.91 -3.06
CA THR A 174 -6.51 10.48 -4.34
C THR A 174 -5.92 11.88 -4.17
N ASP A 175 -6.55 12.73 -3.36
CA ASP A 175 -6.04 14.08 -3.06
C ASP A 175 -4.71 14.07 -2.29
N VAL A 176 -4.56 13.15 -1.33
CA VAL A 176 -3.30 12.95 -0.62
C VAL A 176 -2.21 12.46 -1.58
N ALA A 177 -2.52 11.47 -2.43
CA ALA A 177 -1.61 10.94 -3.44
C ALA A 177 -1.15 12.05 -4.41
N ARG A 178 -2.07 12.91 -4.87
CA ARG A 178 -1.76 14.09 -5.70
C ARG A 178 -0.76 15.02 -5.01
N GLY A 179 -1.03 15.40 -3.76
CA GLY A 179 -0.14 16.28 -3.02
C GLY A 179 1.25 15.70 -2.80
N ILE A 180 1.36 14.38 -2.62
CA ILE A 180 2.63 13.65 -2.53
C ILE A 180 3.35 13.66 -3.89
N LEU A 181 2.63 13.35 -4.97
CA LEU A 181 3.15 13.33 -6.33
C LEU A 181 3.72 14.70 -6.75
N GLU A 182 2.96 15.76 -6.57
CA GLU A 182 3.37 17.13 -6.94
C GLU A 182 4.65 17.56 -6.22
N LYS A 183 4.73 17.30 -4.90
CA LYS A 183 5.94 17.57 -4.11
C LYS A 183 7.13 16.74 -4.62
N THR A 184 6.89 15.48 -4.96
CA THR A 184 7.95 14.56 -5.41
C THR A 184 8.52 14.98 -6.75
N ARG A 185 7.66 15.40 -7.68
CA ARG A 185 8.08 15.98 -8.96
C ARG A 185 8.92 17.24 -8.76
N GLY A 186 8.51 18.12 -7.85
CA GLY A 186 9.27 19.32 -7.48
C GLY A 186 10.66 19.00 -6.93
N ASP A 187 10.74 18.11 -5.93
CA ASP A 187 11.99 17.70 -5.30
C ASP A 187 12.95 17.04 -6.29
N LEU A 188 12.45 16.13 -7.12
CA LEU A 188 13.26 15.46 -8.15
C LEU A 188 13.78 16.46 -9.18
N THR A 189 12.92 17.36 -9.68
CA THR A 189 13.33 18.38 -10.65
C THR A 189 14.44 19.26 -10.09
N MET A 190 14.30 19.71 -8.84
CA MET A 190 15.32 20.52 -8.17
C MET A 190 16.65 19.77 -8.03
N ALA A 191 16.61 18.51 -7.58
CA ALA A 191 17.81 17.69 -7.44
C ALA A 191 18.53 17.44 -8.78
N LEU A 192 17.79 17.21 -9.86
CA LEU A 192 18.36 17.01 -11.19
C LEU A 192 19.02 18.30 -11.72
N GLN A 193 18.35 19.45 -11.59
CA GLN A 193 18.89 20.74 -12.03
C GLN A 193 20.15 21.13 -11.24
N GLN A 194 20.20 20.87 -9.94
CA GLN A 194 21.39 21.12 -9.13
C GLN A 194 22.59 20.29 -9.62
N ARG A 195 22.38 19.01 -9.91
CA ARG A 195 23.45 18.13 -10.41
C ARG A 195 23.92 18.50 -11.81
N ASP A 196 23.01 18.94 -12.68
CA ASP A 196 23.39 19.46 -14.00
C ASP A 196 24.22 20.75 -13.89
N LEU A 197 23.90 21.61 -12.92
CA LEU A 197 24.69 22.80 -12.64
C LEU A 197 26.09 22.44 -12.12
N GLU A 198 26.20 21.51 -11.16
CA GLU A 198 27.47 21.00 -10.65
C GLU A 198 28.36 20.47 -11.78
N ALA A 199 27.82 19.61 -12.65
CA ALA A 199 28.55 19.07 -13.79
C ALA A 199 29.04 20.16 -14.77
N ARG A 200 28.23 21.21 -14.99
CA ARG A 200 28.63 22.36 -15.84
C ARG A 200 29.74 23.19 -15.20
N LEU A 201 29.74 23.33 -13.88
CA LEU A 201 30.79 24.04 -13.14
C LEU A 201 32.12 23.27 -13.19
N GLU A 202 32.08 21.95 -12.98
CA GLU A 202 33.26 21.09 -13.13
C GLU A 202 33.85 21.16 -14.54
N ALA A 203 33.00 21.07 -15.57
CA ALA A 203 33.43 21.19 -16.96
C ALA A 203 34.03 22.59 -17.28
N PHE A 204 33.51 23.64 -16.65
CA PHE A 204 34.04 24.99 -16.78
C PHE A 204 35.41 25.13 -16.11
N GLU A 205 35.58 24.59 -14.91
CA GLU A 205 36.86 24.57 -14.19
C GLU A 205 37.95 23.83 -14.98
N GLN A 206 37.62 22.66 -15.54
CA GLN A 206 38.55 21.89 -16.38
C GLN A 206 39.03 22.69 -17.60
N ARG A 207 38.12 23.42 -18.27
CA ARG A 207 38.47 24.29 -19.41
C ARG A 207 39.37 25.47 -19.01
N LEU A 208 39.19 26.02 -17.82
CA LEU A 208 40.06 27.08 -17.30
C LEU A 208 41.45 26.54 -16.98
N SER A 209 41.54 25.35 -16.38
CA SER A 209 42.80 24.70 -16.05
C SER A 209 43.62 24.30 -17.29
N GLN A 210 42.97 23.96 -18.41
CA GLN A 210 43.62 23.65 -19.69
C GLN A 210 44.13 24.87 -20.48
N ARG A 211 43.74 26.09 -20.07
CA ARG A 211 44.17 27.35 -20.72
C ARG A 211 45.40 27.99 -20.04
N LYS A 212 45.85 27.45 -18.91
CA LYS A 212 47.11 27.81 -18.24
C LYS A 212 48.23 26.91 -18.71
#